data_AF-A0A087GDS8-F1
#
_entry.id   AF-A0A087GDS8-F1
#
_cell.length_a   1.000
_cell.length_b   1.000
_cell.length_c   1.000
_cell.angle_alpha   90.00
_cell.angle_beta   90.00
_cell.angle_gamma   90.00
#
_symmetry.space_group_name_H-M   'P 1'
#
loop_
_entity.id
_entity.type
_entity.pdbx_description
1 polymer ?
#
loop_
_entity_poly.entity_id
_entity_poly.type
_entity_poly.pdbx_seq_one_letter_code
_entity_poly.pdbx_strand_id
1 'polypeptide(L)'
;MAINEQEFATTVAVATKNRTFKKFSFRGFNVEDLLNMSNFDLAMLFNARVRRRFYRGLKKRPLVLIKKLRKAKKEASLENKKKPDVVKTHLRNMIIVPEMIGSVVGVHNDLVFVVVVVTVGPLGLFL
;
A
#
# COMPACT_ATOMS: atom_id res chain seq x y z
N MET A 1 -16.88 24.44 -41.45
CA MET A 1 -17.22 23.12 -40.88
C MET A 1 -16.63 23.08 -39.48
N ALA A 2 -17.36 23.61 -38.49
CA ALA A 2 -16.89 23.72 -37.11
C ALA A 2 -17.08 22.37 -36.42
N ILE A 3 -15.99 21.78 -35.96
CA ILE A 3 -16.00 20.57 -35.14
C ILE A 3 -16.57 20.97 -33.78
N ASN A 4 -17.68 20.35 -33.40
CA ASN A 4 -18.47 20.73 -32.22
C ASN A 4 -17.64 20.46 -30.94
N GLU A 5 -17.45 21.46 -30.06
CA GLU A 5 -16.62 21.36 -28.85
C GLU A 5 -17.02 20.17 -27.95
N GLN A 6 -18.30 19.78 -27.99
CA GLN A 6 -18.81 18.63 -27.24
C GLN A 6 -18.31 17.29 -27.77
N GLU A 7 -18.08 17.13 -29.08
CA GLU A 7 -17.51 15.90 -29.65
C GLU A 7 -16.02 15.76 -29.29
N PHE A 8 -15.28 16.88 -29.25
CA PHE A 8 -13.88 16.90 -28.83
C PHE A 8 -13.72 16.56 -27.33
N ALA A 9 -14.59 17.10 -26.47
CA ALA A 9 -14.59 16.76 -25.04
C ALA A 9 -14.90 15.26 -24.80
N THR A 10 -15.83 14.69 -25.57
CA THR A 10 -16.23 13.29 -25.43
C THR A 10 -15.14 12.34 -25.93
N THR A 11 -14.49 12.66 -27.04
CA THR A 11 -13.36 11.87 -27.59
C THR A 11 -12.14 11.92 -26.68
N VAL A 12 -11.83 13.07 -26.08
CA VAL A 12 -10.75 13.20 -25.07
C VAL A 12 -11.08 12.43 -23.78
N ALA A 13 -12.34 12.43 -23.33
CA ALA A 13 -12.79 11.64 -22.17
C ALA A 13 -12.72 10.11 -22.42
N VAL A 14 -13.00 9.67 -23.65
CA VAL A 14 -12.86 8.26 -24.06
C VAL A 14 -11.38 7.86 -24.19
N ALA A 15 -10.55 8.73 -24.78
CA ALA A 15 -9.10 8.50 -24.90
C ALA A 15 -8.39 8.45 -23.53
N THR A 16 -8.84 9.24 -22.56
CA THR A 16 -8.29 9.20 -21.19
C THR A 16 -8.76 7.98 -20.38
N LYS A 17 -9.97 7.46 -20.62
CA LYS A 17 -10.48 6.21 -20.03
C LYS A 17 -9.70 4.96 -20.45
N ASN A 18 -9.12 4.96 -21.65
CA ASN A 18 -8.37 3.83 -22.21
C ASN A 18 -6.90 3.76 -21.76
N ARG A 19 -6.44 4.62 -20.83
CA ARG A 19 -5.17 4.40 -20.14
C ARG A 19 -5.31 3.16 -19.25
N THR A 20 -4.91 2.01 -19.78
CA THR A 20 -4.81 0.76 -19.04
C THR A 20 -3.87 0.97 -17.86
N PHE A 21 -4.43 1.07 -16.66
CA PHE A 21 -3.64 1.03 -15.44
C PHE A 21 -2.82 -0.25 -15.45
N LYS A 22 -1.49 -0.14 -15.34
CA LYS A 22 -0.63 -1.30 -15.13
C LYS A 22 -1.14 -2.02 -13.88
N LYS A 23 -1.64 -3.24 -14.07
CA LYS A 23 -2.01 -4.12 -12.96
C LYS A 23 -0.74 -4.41 -12.17
N PHE A 24 -0.68 -3.93 -10.93
CA PHE A 24 0.48 -4.15 -10.08
C PHE A 24 0.51 -5.61 -9.66
N SER A 25 1.54 -6.33 -10.10
CA SER A 25 1.83 -7.69 -9.67
C SER A 25 3.14 -7.71 -8.88
N PHE A 26 3.19 -8.54 -7.84
CA PHE A 26 4.39 -8.79 -7.05
C PHE A 26 4.76 -10.26 -7.16
N ARG A 27 5.94 -10.55 -7.74
CA ARG A 27 6.42 -11.93 -7.95
C ARG A 27 5.40 -12.86 -8.64
N GLY A 28 4.57 -12.32 -9.52
CA GLY A 28 3.53 -13.06 -10.23
C GLY A 28 2.16 -13.10 -9.56
N PHE A 29 2.00 -12.53 -8.35
CA PHE A 29 0.73 -12.48 -7.62
C PHE A 29 0.09 -11.10 -7.68
N ASN A 30 -1.24 -11.05 -7.76
CA ASN A 30 -1.99 -9.79 -7.70
C ASN A 30 -2.18 -9.32 -6.27
N VAL A 31 -2.59 -8.07 -6.10
CA VAL A 31 -2.85 -7.47 -4.78
C VAL A 31 -3.94 -8.24 -4.01
N GLU A 32 -4.98 -8.70 -4.70
CA GLU A 32 -6.08 -9.48 -4.12
C GLU A 32 -5.60 -10.84 -3.60
N ASP A 33 -4.74 -11.51 -4.37
CA ASP A 33 -4.17 -12.80 -3.98
C ASP A 33 -3.27 -12.64 -2.74
N LEU A 34 -2.44 -11.60 -2.70
CA LEU A 34 -1.53 -11.31 -1.58
C LEU A 34 -2.26 -10.99 -0.27
N LEU A 35 -3.51 -10.52 -0.35
CA LEU A 35 -4.35 -10.25 0.83
C LEU A 35 -4.97 -11.54 1.39
N ASN A 36 -5.23 -12.53 0.55
CA ASN A 36 -5.88 -13.78 0.92
C ASN A 36 -4.88 -14.90 1.32
N MET A 37 -3.59 -14.70 1.04
CA MET A 37 -2.55 -15.67 1.40
C MET A 37 -2.28 -15.78 2.90
N SER A 38 -1.83 -16.97 3.32
CA SER A 38 -1.32 -17.18 4.67
C SER A 38 0.02 -16.46 4.89
N ASN A 39 0.33 -16.13 6.14
CA ASN A 39 1.62 -15.53 6.50
C ASN A 39 2.81 -16.43 6.15
N PHE A 40 2.61 -17.76 6.12
CA PHE A 40 3.66 -18.72 5.81
C PHE A 40 4.01 -18.70 4.32
N ASP A 41 2.99 -18.73 3.46
CA ASP A 41 3.16 -18.67 2.00
C ASP A 41 3.76 -17.32 1.59
N LEU A 42 3.28 -16.24 2.22
CA LEU A 42 3.81 -14.91 2.02
C LEU A 42 5.29 -14.82 2.43
N ALA A 43 5.70 -15.47 3.52
CA ALA A 43 7.09 -15.49 3.95
C ALA A 43 8.02 -16.22 2.97
N MET A 44 7.51 -17.22 2.24
CA MET A 44 8.29 -17.94 1.23
C MET A 44 8.58 -17.09 0.00
N LEU A 45 7.68 -16.16 -0.33
CA LEU A 45 7.89 -15.21 -1.42
C LEU A 45 9.00 -14.20 -1.10
N PHE A 46 9.21 -13.84 0.17
CA PHE A 46 10.16 -12.80 0.56
C PHE A 46 11.64 -13.25 0.64
N ASN A 47 12.53 -12.27 0.77
CA ASN A 47 13.96 -12.52 0.98
C ASN A 47 14.25 -13.20 2.33
N ALA A 48 15.45 -13.77 2.47
CA ALA A 48 15.84 -14.52 3.66
C ALA A 48 15.73 -13.72 4.98
N ARG A 49 16.02 -12.41 4.96
CA ARG A 49 15.95 -11.54 6.14
C ARG A 49 14.53 -11.36 6.64
N VAL A 50 13.60 -11.09 5.72
CA VAL A 50 12.17 -10.89 6.02
C VAL A 50 11.56 -12.20 6.48
N ARG A 51 11.85 -13.30 5.77
CA ARG A 51 11.42 -14.65 6.14
C ARG A 51 11.86 -15.03 7.56
N ARG A 52 13.14 -14.79 7.91
CA ARG A 52 13.66 -15.02 9.27
C ARG A 52 12.89 -14.22 10.33
N ARG A 53 12.43 -13.02 10.00
CA ARG A 53 11.67 -12.19 10.94
C ARG A 53 10.23 -12.66 11.11
N PHE A 54 9.57 -13.13 10.05
CA PHE A 54 8.26 -13.77 10.16
C PHE A 54 8.34 -15.04 11.03
N TYR A 55 9.35 -15.89 10.82
CA TYR A 55 9.55 -17.10 11.64
C TYR A 55 9.83 -16.78 13.12
N ARG A 56 10.58 -15.71 13.41
CA ARG A 56 10.81 -15.25 14.78
C ARG A 56 9.59 -14.58 15.43
N GLY A 57 8.56 -14.28 14.65
CA GLY A 57 7.33 -13.64 15.09
C GLY A 57 7.42 -12.12 15.21
N LEU A 58 6.25 -11.47 15.11
CA LEU A 58 6.08 -10.04 15.29
C LEU A 58 5.84 -9.72 16.77
N LYS A 59 6.65 -8.80 17.33
CA LYS A 59 6.45 -8.28 18.70
C LYS A 59 5.15 -7.44 18.79
N LYS A 60 4.70 -7.13 20.01
CA LYS A 60 3.49 -6.32 20.26
C LYS A 60 3.46 -4.96 19.52
N ARG A 61 4.59 -4.26 19.43
CA ARG A 61 4.67 -2.92 18.80
C ARG A 61 4.26 -2.93 17.31
N PRO A 62 4.83 -3.80 16.45
CA PRO A 62 4.33 -4.06 15.09
C PRO A 62 2.83 -4.32 14.99
N LEU A 63 2.27 -5.15 15.87
CA LEU A 63 0.86 -5.52 15.84
C LEU A 63 -0.05 -4.31 16.11
N VAL A 64 0.36 -3.44 17.03
CA VAL A 64 -0.37 -2.19 17.31
C VAL A 64 -0.35 -1.26 16.09
N LEU A 65 0.77 -1.16 15.38
CA LEU A 65 0.86 -0.35 14.16
C LEU A 65 -0.11 -0.87 13.09
N ILE A 66 -0.14 -2.18 12.85
CA ILE A 66 -1.08 -2.80 11.89
C ILE A 66 -2.53 -2.49 12.29
N LYS A 67 -2.88 -2.61 13.58
CA LYS A 67 -4.24 -2.28 14.06
C LYS A 67 -4.60 -0.82 13.79
N LYS A 68 -3.68 0.12 14.03
CA LYS A 68 -3.89 1.56 13.74
C LYS A 68 -4.10 1.81 12.25
N LEU A 69 -3.31 1.15 11.40
CA LEU A 69 -3.43 1.28 9.94
C LEU A 69 -4.74 0.69 9.41
N ARG A 70 -5.20 -0.45 9.97
CA ARG A 70 -6.51 -1.02 9.64
C ARG A 70 -7.65 -0.07 10.01
N LYS A 71 -7.55 0.62 11.15
CA LYS A 71 -8.54 1.62 11.57
C LYS A 71 -8.57 2.80 10.60
N ALA A 72 -7.40 3.39 10.31
CA ALA A 72 -7.28 4.53 9.39
C ALA A 72 -7.77 4.20 7.96
N LYS A 73 -7.51 2.98 7.48
CA LYS A 73 -8.00 2.51 6.17
C LYS A 73 -9.52 2.37 6.14
N LYS A 74 -10.14 1.86 7.21
CA LYS A 74 -11.61 1.75 7.33
C LYS A 74 -12.28 3.11 7.40
N GLU A 75 -11.75 4.04 8.19
CA GLU A 75 -12.29 5.40 8.31
C GLU A 75 -12.22 6.15 6.97
N ALA A 76 -11.10 6.01 6.24
CA ALA A 76 -10.96 6.59 4.91
C ALA A 76 -11.96 6.03 3.89
N SER A 77 -12.25 4.71 3.94
CA SER A 77 -13.28 4.08 3.11
C SER A 77 -14.68 4.62 3.40
N LEU A 78 -15.00 4.93 4.65
CA LEU A 78 -16.33 5.46 5.04
C LEU A 78 -16.52 6.91 4.59
N GLU A 79 -15.49 7.74 4.69
CA GLU A 79 -15.56 9.16 4.34
C GLU A 79 -15.36 9.43 2.83
N ASN A 80 -15.25 8.40 1.99
CA ASN A 80 -14.88 8.52 0.56
C ASN A 80 -13.58 9.32 0.31
N LYS A 81 -12.73 9.49 1.33
CA LYS A 81 -11.43 10.14 1.19
C LYS A 81 -10.48 9.17 0.48
N LYS A 82 -9.99 9.58 -0.70
CA LYS A 82 -8.99 8.81 -1.47
C LYS A 82 -7.66 8.58 -0.73
N LYS A 83 -7.38 9.32 0.35
CA LYS A 83 -6.13 9.25 1.12
C LYS A 83 -6.44 9.02 2.60
N PRO A 84 -5.92 7.95 3.23
CA PRO A 84 -6.09 7.72 4.65
C PRO A 84 -5.20 8.63 5.50
N ASP A 85 -5.59 8.79 6.77
CA ASP A 85 -4.86 9.58 7.74
C ASP A 85 -3.44 9.05 7.99
N VAL A 86 -2.52 10.00 8.22
CA VAL A 86 -1.10 9.71 8.40
C VAL A 86 -0.85 9.09 9.77
N VAL A 87 -0.42 7.84 9.79
CA VAL A 87 -0.05 7.16 11.04
C VAL A 87 1.44 7.36 11.32
N LYS A 88 1.77 8.09 12.38
CA LYS A 88 3.16 8.34 12.81
C LYS A 88 3.76 7.13 13.55
N THR A 89 5.00 6.77 13.21
CA THR A 89 5.72 5.65 13.81
C THR A 89 7.23 5.90 13.89
N HIS A 90 7.85 5.38 14.96
CA HIS A 90 9.31 5.29 15.11
C HIS A 90 9.86 3.92 14.67
N LEU A 91 8.98 3.00 14.29
CA LEU A 91 9.36 1.62 13.95
C LEU A 91 9.89 1.53 12.52
N ARG A 92 11.12 1.98 12.29
CA ARG A 92 11.86 1.80 11.02
C ARG A 92 12.17 0.33 10.74
N ASN A 93 12.33 -0.44 11.80
CA ASN A 93 12.59 -1.85 11.65
C ASN A 93 11.37 -2.64 11.16
N MET A 94 10.18 -2.08 10.91
CA MET A 94 8.96 -2.82 10.52
C MET A 94 9.01 -3.30 9.06
N ILE A 95 8.47 -4.50 8.78
CA ILE A 95 8.32 -5.00 7.40
C ILE A 95 7.03 -4.45 6.81
N ILE A 96 7.07 -4.07 5.55
CA ILE A 96 5.88 -3.70 4.78
C ILE A 96 5.10 -4.98 4.42
N VAL A 97 3.91 -5.12 5.00
CA VAL A 97 2.99 -6.24 4.80
C VAL A 97 1.91 -5.85 3.76
N PRO A 98 1.39 -6.79 2.95
CA PRO A 98 0.35 -6.49 1.95
C PRO A 98 -0.87 -5.73 2.47
N GLU A 99 -1.28 -5.96 3.71
CA GLU A 99 -2.39 -5.22 4.32
C GLU A 99 -2.18 -3.70 4.40
N MET A 100 -0.92 -3.26 4.45
CA MET A 100 -0.54 -1.85 4.56
C MET A 100 -0.58 -1.11 3.22
N ILE A 101 -0.85 -1.80 2.11
CA ILE A 101 -0.91 -1.18 0.78
C ILE A 101 -2.05 -0.14 0.76
N GLY A 102 -1.69 1.06 0.28
CA GLY A 102 -2.59 2.21 0.22
C GLY A 102 -2.68 3.01 1.52
N SER A 103 -1.96 2.62 2.58
CA SER A 103 -1.85 3.43 3.80
C SER A 103 -0.73 4.46 3.70
N VAL A 104 -0.86 5.55 4.46
CA VAL A 104 0.15 6.60 4.59
C VAL A 104 0.81 6.50 5.96
N VAL A 105 2.12 6.27 5.97
CA VAL A 105 2.90 6.05 7.18
C VAL A 105 3.93 7.16 7.34
N GLY A 106 3.92 7.83 8.49
CA GLY A 106 4.96 8.80 8.85
C GLY A 106 6.10 8.10 9.58
N VAL A 107 7.26 7.95 8.95
CA VAL A 107 8.46 7.32 9.56
C VAL A 107 9.36 8.39 10.16
N HIS A 108 9.72 8.23 11.43
CA HIS A 108 10.61 9.18 12.11
C HIS A 108 12.08 9.00 11.70
N ASN A 109 12.74 10.10 11.36
CA ASN A 109 14.20 10.16 11.15
C ASN A 109 14.87 11.05 12.20
N ASP A 110 14.46 10.90 13.46
CA ASP A 110 14.98 11.57 14.67
C ASP A 110 14.74 13.11 14.77
N LEU A 111 14.36 13.75 13.66
CA LEU A 111 13.99 15.18 13.59
C LEU A 111 12.56 15.38 13.09
N VAL A 112 12.22 14.75 11.96
CA VAL A 112 10.93 14.94 11.27
C VAL A 112 10.33 13.58 10.92
N PHE A 113 9.00 13.54 10.85
CA PHE A 113 8.27 12.41 10.28
C PHE A 113 8.20 12.55 8.77
N VAL A 114 8.92 11.69 8.06
CA VAL A 114 8.82 11.59 6.60
C VAL A 114 7.58 10.81 6.24
N VAL A 115 6.71 11.40 5.44
CA VAL A 115 5.46 10.78 5.01
C VAL A 115 5.74 9.85 3.83
N VAL A 116 5.58 8.55 4.05
CA VAL A 116 5.77 7.50 3.05
C VAL A 116 4.40 6.93 2.67
N VAL A 117 4.08 6.96 1.37
CA VAL A 117 2.91 6.28 0.82
C VAL A 117 3.30 4.85 0.46
N VAL A 118 2.63 3.88 1.07
CA VAL A 118 2.94 2.47 0.85
C VAL A 118 2.34 2.00 -0.47
N THR A 119 3.23 1.78 -1.45
CA THR A 119 2.90 1.22 -2.77
C THR A 119 3.22 -0.29 -2.81
N VAL A 120 2.88 -0.96 -3.92
CA VAL A 120 3.14 -2.41 -4.09
C VAL A 120 4.64 -2.71 -4.29
N GLY A 121 5.40 -1.79 -4.88
CA GLY A 121 6.85 -1.97 -5.13
C GLY A 121 7.69 -2.31 -3.89
N PRO A 122 7.60 -1.56 -2.78
CA PRO A 122 8.39 -1.79 -1.57
C PRO A 122 7.91 -2.97 -0.71
N LEU A 123 7.09 -3.88 -1.23
CA LEU A 123 6.70 -5.09 -0.51
C LEU A 123 7.92 -5.95 -0.16
N GLY A 124 8.02 -6.35 1.11
CA GLY A 124 9.17 -7.11 1.62
C GLY A 124 10.41 -6.25 1.91
N LEU A 125 10.30 -4.93 1.89
CA LEU A 125 11.29 -4.01 2.47
C LEU A 125 10.87 -3.58 3.88
N PHE A 126 11.76 -2.82 4.51
CA PHE A 126 11.56 -2.20 5.82
C PHE A 126 11.15 -0.73 5.67
N LEU A 127 10.49 -0.18 6.69
CA LEU A 127 10.06 1.23 6.76
C LEU A 127 11.22 2.22 6.99
#